data_AF-A0A556MR69-F1
#
_entry.id   AF-A0A556MR69-F1
#
_cell.length_a   1.000
_cell.length_b   1.000
_cell.length_c   1.000
_cell.angle_alpha   90.00
_cell.angle_beta   90.00
_cell.angle_gamma   90.00
#
_symmetry.space_group_name_H-M   'P 1'
#
loop_
_entity.id
_entity.type
_entity.pdbx_description
1 polymer ?
#
loop_
_entity_poly.entity_id
_entity_poly.type
_entity_poly.pdbx_seq_one_letter_code
_entity_poly.pdbx_strand_id
1 'polypeptide(L)'
;MKTLLSLSLVVCMCFFSASGFGETDTLLIQNNIPEWVKPVLEKSEMAQKHQILTDFNPFYFEADFTGDGQVDIAFFVENKIDKTKGVMIINNVKNLVYVIGCGTATDMGTSFSWTKRWFIYRNKYIMNDGNKKKISLKLPAIQLIRSETNSLVIYWTGKKYKTFLQQS
;
A
#
# COMPACT_ATOMS: atom_id res chain seq x y z
N MET A 1 31.05 26.76 56.57
CA MET A 1 30.52 27.54 55.42
C MET A 1 29.61 26.63 54.62
N LYS A 2 28.37 27.07 54.40
CA LYS A 2 27.29 26.35 53.72
C LYS A 2 27.24 26.83 52.27
N THR A 3 27.19 25.92 51.30
CA THR A 3 26.63 26.18 49.97
C THR A 3 26.02 24.89 49.43
N LEU A 4 24.70 24.76 49.58
CA LEU A 4 23.88 23.88 48.74
C LEU A 4 23.70 24.60 47.40
N LEU A 5 24.06 23.96 46.28
CA LEU A 5 23.57 24.38 44.97
C LEU A 5 22.33 23.55 44.63
N SER A 6 21.22 24.28 44.49
CA SER A 6 19.88 23.81 44.17
C SER A 6 19.80 23.23 42.76
N LEU A 7 19.24 22.02 42.66
CA LEU A 7 18.88 21.33 41.43
C LEU A 7 17.52 21.87 40.95
N SER A 8 17.49 22.66 39.87
CA SER A 8 16.22 23.08 39.24
C SER A 8 15.84 22.11 38.14
N LEU A 9 14.85 21.26 38.41
CA LEU A 9 14.21 20.37 37.44
C LEU A 9 13.13 21.16 36.68
N VAL A 10 13.40 21.51 35.42
CA VAL A 10 12.38 22.10 34.53
C VAL A 10 11.58 20.95 33.90
N VAL A 11 10.38 20.72 34.40
CA VAL A 11 9.41 19.80 33.79
C VAL A 11 8.70 20.55 32.66
N CYS A 12 9.14 20.31 31.43
CA CYS A 12 8.47 20.82 30.24
C CYS A 12 7.30 19.89 29.90
N MET A 13 6.06 20.28 30.25
CA MET A 13 4.85 19.61 29.79
C MET A 13 4.61 19.97 28.31
N CYS A 14 5.12 19.16 27.40
CA CYS A 14 4.70 19.18 26.01
C CYS A 14 3.27 18.65 25.93
N PHE A 15 2.29 19.54 25.76
CA PHE A 15 0.95 19.17 25.34
C PHE A 15 1.04 18.57 23.93
N PHE A 16 1.00 17.24 23.83
CA PHE A 16 0.75 16.55 22.57
C PHE A 16 -0.71 16.80 22.18
N SER A 17 -0.95 17.80 21.34
CA SER A 17 -2.19 17.89 20.59
C SER A 17 -2.22 16.75 19.57
N ALA A 18 -2.98 15.70 19.89
CA ALA A 18 -3.34 14.68 18.91
C ALA A 18 -4.21 15.34 17.84
N SER A 19 -3.61 15.64 16.69
CA SER A 19 -4.34 16.09 15.50
C SER A 19 -5.31 14.99 15.07
N GLY A 20 -6.59 15.35 14.99
CA GLY A 20 -7.67 14.48 14.55
C GLY A 20 -7.48 14.03 13.10
N PHE A 21 -6.97 12.82 12.94
CA PHE A 21 -7.09 12.00 11.74
C PHE A 21 -7.39 10.59 12.25
N GLY A 22 -8.65 10.15 12.21
CA GLY A 22 -8.97 8.81 12.70
C GLY A 22 -10.41 8.38 12.54
N GLU A 23 -11.39 9.27 12.68
CA GLU A 23 -12.77 8.81 12.83
C GLU A 23 -13.47 8.54 11.47
N THR A 24 -13.34 9.44 10.50
CA THR A 24 -13.98 9.30 9.18
C THR A 24 -13.39 8.16 8.35
N ASP A 25 -12.06 8.00 8.36
CA ASP A 25 -11.37 6.95 7.62
C ASP A 25 -11.68 5.57 8.21
N THR A 26 -11.79 5.49 9.53
CA THR A 26 -12.15 4.24 10.22
C THR A 26 -13.58 3.81 9.88
N LEU A 27 -14.54 4.73 9.83
CA LEU A 27 -15.93 4.40 9.46
C LEU A 27 -16.06 3.96 8.00
N LEU A 28 -15.35 4.62 7.07
CA LEU A 28 -15.34 4.21 5.66
C LEU A 28 -14.80 2.80 5.49
N ILE A 29 -13.69 2.48 6.16
CA ILE A 29 -13.11 1.14 6.12
C ILE A 29 -14.09 0.14 6.76
N GLN A 30 -14.59 0.41 7.96
CA GLN A 30 -15.48 -0.50 8.69
C GLN A 30 -16.75 -0.88 7.93
N ASN A 31 -17.33 0.05 7.19
CA ASN A 31 -18.62 -0.16 6.52
C ASN A 31 -18.52 -0.73 5.11
N ASN A 32 -17.37 -0.58 4.44
CA ASN A 32 -17.27 -0.89 3.00
C ASN A 32 -16.34 -2.06 2.68
N ILE A 33 -15.38 -2.43 3.55
CA ILE A 33 -14.50 -3.58 3.25
C ILE A 33 -15.20 -4.90 3.62
N PRO A 34 -14.91 -6.01 2.91
CA PRO A 34 -15.45 -7.32 3.27
C PRO A 34 -15.10 -7.74 4.71
N GLU A 35 -16.05 -8.34 5.42
CA GLU A 35 -15.89 -8.73 6.84
C GLU A 35 -14.66 -9.60 7.10
N TRP A 36 -14.31 -10.48 6.17
CA TRP A 36 -13.15 -11.38 6.31
C TRP A 36 -11.81 -10.62 6.37
N VAL A 37 -11.74 -9.40 5.85
CA VAL A 37 -10.51 -8.60 5.75
C VAL A 37 -10.16 -7.95 7.09
N LYS A 38 -11.18 -7.54 7.86
CA LYS A 38 -11.03 -6.86 9.15
C LYS A 38 -10.10 -7.62 10.12
N PRO A 39 -10.31 -8.91 10.41
CA PRO A 39 -9.42 -9.64 11.31
C PRO A 39 -8.00 -9.81 10.75
N VAL A 40 -7.80 -9.77 9.43
CA VAL A 40 -6.46 -9.84 8.81
C VAL A 40 -5.71 -8.53 9.03
N LEU A 41 -6.38 -7.39 8.84
CA LEU A 41 -5.81 -6.06 9.12
C LEU A 41 -5.45 -5.91 10.60
N GLU A 42 -6.31 -6.38 11.50
CA GLU A 42 -6.09 -6.29 12.95
C GLU A 42 -4.91 -7.16 13.42
N LYS A 43 -4.75 -8.37 12.87
CA LYS A 43 -3.73 -9.33 13.35
C LYS A 43 -2.38 -9.20 12.65
N SER A 44 -2.34 -8.66 11.44
CA SER A 44 -1.12 -8.58 10.65
C SER A 44 -0.25 -7.40 11.10
N GLU A 45 0.93 -7.70 11.67
CA GLU A 45 1.94 -6.66 11.95
C GLU A 45 2.31 -5.85 10.71
N MET A 46 2.29 -6.49 9.53
CA MET A 46 2.56 -5.81 8.27
C MET A 46 1.47 -4.79 7.94
N ALA A 47 0.19 -5.16 8.11
CA ALA A 47 -0.91 -4.23 7.89
C ALA A 47 -0.88 -3.07 8.89
N GLN A 48 -0.60 -3.36 10.17
CA GLN A 48 -0.55 -2.34 11.22
C GLN A 48 0.53 -1.27 11.00
N LYS A 49 1.62 -1.58 10.30
CA LYS A 49 2.68 -0.62 9.93
C LYS A 49 2.26 0.39 8.85
N HIS A 50 1.12 0.14 8.20
CA HIS A 50 0.66 0.94 7.09
C HIS A 50 -0.72 1.55 7.39
N GLN A 51 -0.96 2.74 6.85
CA GLN A 51 -2.25 3.41 6.85
C GLN A 51 -2.91 3.22 5.49
N ILE A 52 -4.18 2.82 5.48
CA ILE A 52 -4.99 2.76 4.25
C ILE A 52 -5.36 4.20 3.87
N LEU A 53 -5.13 4.55 2.60
CA LEU A 53 -5.45 5.86 2.04
C LEU A 53 -6.86 5.82 1.44
N THR A 54 -7.84 6.27 2.23
CA THR A 54 -9.28 6.33 1.89
C THR A 54 -9.62 7.46 0.92
N ASP A 55 -8.75 8.45 0.78
CA ASP A 55 -8.91 9.60 -0.12
C ASP A 55 -8.52 9.30 -1.57
N PHE A 56 -7.82 8.18 -1.81
CA PHE A 56 -7.34 7.80 -3.14
C PHE A 56 -8.28 6.82 -3.83
N ASN A 57 -9.15 7.30 -4.72
CA ASN A 57 -10.29 6.53 -5.21
C ASN A 57 -10.03 5.68 -6.48
N PRO A 58 -10.66 4.49 -6.59
CA PRO A 58 -11.37 3.80 -5.50
C PRO A 58 -10.36 3.42 -4.41
N PHE A 59 -10.75 3.47 -3.14
CA PHE A 59 -9.79 3.25 -2.04
C PHE A 59 -9.34 1.79 -1.89
N TYR A 60 -10.03 0.86 -2.57
CA TYR A 60 -9.60 -0.53 -2.69
C TYR A 60 -10.09 -1.19 -3.98
N PHE A 61 -9.49 -2.33 -4.32
CA PHE A 61 -9.88 -3.20 -5.43
C PHE A 61 -10.11 -4.64 -4.98
N GLU A 62 -11.00 -5.32 -5.70
CA GLU A 62 -11.33 -6.73 -5.52
C GLU A 62 -11.03 -7.51 -6.81
N ALA A 63 -10.16 -8.52 -6.73
CA ALA A 63 -9.90 -9.47 -7.81
C ALA A 63 -9.13 -10.70 -7.29
N ASP A 64 -9.16 -11.81 -8.01
CA ASP A 64 -8.22 -12.92 -7.78
C ASP A 64 -6.84 -12.54 -8.35
N PHE A 65 -5.95 -11.99 -7.51
CA PHE A 65 -4.61 -11.56 -7.92
C PHE A 65 -3.59 -12.70 -7.85
N THR A 66 -3.88 -13.75 -7.08
CA THR A 66 -2.93 -14.85 -6.79
C THR A 66 -3.24 -16.14 -7.53
N GLY A 67 -4.43 -16.26 -8.14
CA GLY A 67 -4.87 -17.39 -8.95
C GLY A 67 -5.40 -18.57 -8.14
N ASP A 68 -5.85 -18.33 -6.91
CA ASP A 68 -6.39 -19.37 -6.03
C ASP A 68 -7.92 -19.51 -6.12
N GLY A 69 -8.56 -18.73 -6.98
CA GLY A 69 -10.01 -18.75 -7.20
C GLY A 69 -10.80 -17.92 -6.19
N GLN A 70 -10.16 -17.35 -5.17
CA GLN A 70 -10.80 -16.47 -4.21
C GLN A 70 -10.50 -15.00 -4.50
N VAL A 71 -11.40 -14.12 -4.05
CA VAL A 71 -11.23 -12.67 -4.21
C VAL A 71 -10.21 -12.17 -3.20
N ASP A 72 -9.11 -11.60 -3.71
CA ASP A 72 -8.11 -10.85 -2.95
C ASP A 72 -8.49 -9.36 -2.91
N ILE A 73 -7.94 -8.63 -1.94
CA ILE A 73 -8.16 -7.19 -1.76
C ILE A 73 -6.87 -6.43 -1.94
N ALA A 74 -6.90 -5.32 -2.67
CA ALA A 74 -5.78 -4.38 -2.74
C ALA A 74 -6.18 -3.01 -2.20
N PHE A 75 -5.33 -2.41 -1.37
CA PHE A 75 -5.45 -1.06 -0.83
C PHE A 75 -4.26 -0.21 -1.28
N PHE A 76 -4.51 1.07 -1.55
CA PHE A 76 -3.43 2.05 -1.60
C PHE A 76 -3.07 2.45 -0.17
N VAL A 77 -1.78 2.44 0.17
CA VAL A 77 -1.33 2.60 1.56
C VAL A 77 -0.13 3.52 1.67
N GLU A 78 0.07 4.04 2.89
CA GLU A 78 1.25 4.79 3.29
C GLU A 78 1.93 4.11 4.49
N ASN A 79 3.26 4.00 4.45
CA ASN A 79 4.02 3.58 5.61
C ASN A 79 3.93 4.64 6.72
N LYS A 80 3.54 4.24 7.93
CA LYS A 80 3.30 5.19 9.04
C LYS A 80 4.56 5.93 9.49
N ILE A 81 5.74 5.34 9.29
CA ILE A 81 7.04 5.86 9.75
C ILE A 81 7.67 6.79 8.70
N ASP A 82 7.98 6.26 7.52
CA ASP A 82 8.75 7.00 6.50
C ASP A 82 7.87 7.71 5.45
N LYS A 83 6.55 7.55 5.55
CA LYS A 83 5.55 8.19 4.67
C LYS A 83 5.66 7.81 3.20
N THR A 84 6.39 6.75 2.88
CA THR A 84 6.44 6.21 1.52
C THR A 84 5.13 5.48 1.19
N LYS A 85 4.65 5.68 -0.04
CA LYS A 85 3.38 5.12 -0.51
C LYS A 85 3.60 3.79 -1.24
N GLY A 86 2.59 2.94 -1.19
CA GLY A 86 2.64 1.57 -1.70
C GLY A 86 1.25 1.01 -2.00
N VAL A 87 1.24 -0.27 -2.38
CA VAL A 87 0.02 -1.06 -2.50
C VAL A 87 0.13 -2.23 -1.53
N MET A 88 -0.90 -2.40 -0.68
CA MET A 88 -1.06 -3.56 0.18
C MET A 88 -2.07 -4.51 -0.47
N ILE A 89 -1.73 -5.80 -0.58
CA ILE A 89 -2.61 -6.82 -1.13
C ILE A 89 -2.82 -7.90 -0.07
N ILE A 90 -4.08 -8.22 0.21
CA ILE A 90 -4.48 -9.23 1.18
C ILE A 90 -5.05 -10.42 0.43
N ASN A 91 -4.39 -11.56 0.57
CA ASN A 91 -4.84 -12.81 0.00
C ASN A 91 -5.84 -13.50 0.93
N ASN A 92 -6.98 -13.93 0.36
CA ASN A 92 -8.09 -14.50 1.13
C ASN A 92 -7.75 -15.89 1.69
N VAL A 93 -7.26 -16.81 0.85
CA VAL A 93 -7.05 -18.21 1.27
C VAL A 93 -6.01 -18.32 2.38
N LYS A 94 -4.90 -17.59 2.27
CA LYS A 94 -3.78 -17.71 3.21
C LYS A 94 -3.78 -16.64 4.29
N ASN A 95 -4.69 -15.66 4.23
CA ASN A 95 -4.69 -14.46 5.07
C ASN A 95 -3.32 -13.75 5.08
N LEU A 96 -2.62 -13.78 3.95
CA LEU A 96 -1.29 -13.18 3.81
C LEU A 96 -1.41 -11.74 3.34
N VAL A 97 -0.60 -10.88 3.95
CA VAL A 97 -0.48 -9.46 3.58
C VAL A 97 0.82 -9.25 2.82
N TYR A 98 0.71 -8.75 1.60
CA TYR A 98 1.83 -8.32 0.77
C TYR A 98 1.85 -6.80 0.69
N VAL A 99 3.01 -6.19 0.83
CA VAL A 99 3.17 -4.74 0.59
C VAL A 99 4.25 -4.54 -0.47
N ILE A 100 3.90 -3.78 -1.50
CA ILE A 100 4.77 -3.44 -2.63
C ILE A 100 4.95 -1.92 -2.64
N GLY A 101 6.20 -1.46 -2.79
CA GLY A 101 6.57 -0.08 -2.51
C GLY A 101 6.82 0.12 -1.01
N CYS A 102 6.36 1.23 -0.44
CA CYS A 102 6.54 1.56 0.99
C CYS A 102 7.99 1.39 1.48
N GLY A 103 8.94 1.96 0.73
CA GLY A 103 10.37 1.93 1.05
C GLY A 103 11.11 0.75 0.40
N THR A 104 10.40 -0.24 -0.12
CA THR A 104 10.99 -1.38 -0.84
C THR A 104 11.16 -1.05 -2.33
N ALA A 105 12.32 -1.38 -2.89
CA ALA A 105 12.66 -1.07 -4.29
C ALA A 105 11.72 -1.76 -5.30
N THR A 106 11.34 -1.00 -6.34
CA THR A 106 10.55 -1.45 -7.49
C THR A 106 11.13 -0.90 -8.79
N ASP A 107 10.55 -1.29 -9.94
CA ASP A 107 10.94 -0.80 -11.26
C ASP A 107 10.75 0.72 -11.43
N MET A 108 10.00 1.38 -10.54
CA MET A 108 9.78 2.84 -10.55
C MET A 108 10.09 3.50 -9.19
N GLY A 109 11.10 2.99 -8.48
CA GLY A 109 11.57 3.54 -7.20
C GLY A 109 10.99 2.84 -5.98
N THR A 110 11.16 3.44 -4.79
CA THR A 110 10.76 2.82 -3.51
C THR A 110 9.39 3.28 -3.01
N SER A 111 8.85 4.37 -3.56
CA SER A 111 7.57 4.95 -3.19
C SER A 111 6.69 5.17 -4.41
N PHE A 112 5.38 5.00 -4.23
CA PHE A 112 4.36 5.23 -5.24
C PHE A 112 3.68 6.60 -5.14
N SER A 113 4.30 7.56 -4.44
CA SER A 113 3.76 8.93 -4.31
C SER A 113 3.52 9.66 -5.63
N TRP A 114 4.13 9.18 -6.72
CA TRP A 114 3.93 9.71 -8.08
C TRP A 114 2.63 9.23 -8.75
N THR A 115 1.91 8.29 -8.14
CA THR A 115 0.71 7.67 -8.72
C THR A 115 -0.43 8.68 -8.77
N LYS A 116 -0.95 8.92 -9.98
CA LYS A 116 -2.12 9.80 -10.19
C LYS A 116 -3.43 9.03 -10.17
N ARG A 117 -3.41 7.80 -10.71
CA ARG A 117 -4.58 6.92 -10.85
C ARG A 117 -4.11 5.47 -10.74
N TRP A 118 -5.00 4.59 -10.33
CA TRP A 118 -4.72 3.16 -10.27
C TRP A 118 -5.93 2.34 -10.70
N PHE A 119 -5.67 1.16 -11.25
CA PHE A 119 -6.69 0.30 -11.86
C PHE A 119 -6.34 -1.18 -11.72
N ILE A 120 -7.37 -2.04 -11.80
CA ILE A 120 -7.16 -3.45 -12.09
C ILE A 120 -6.75 -3.59 -13.56
N TYR A 121 -5.56 -4.14 -13.78
CA TYR A 121 -5.02 -4.43 -15.09
C TYR A 121 -5.44 -5.83 -15.55
N ARG A 122 -6.19 -5.90 -16.66
CA ARG A 122 -6.77 -7.16 -17.18
C ARG A 122 -6.20 -7.61 -18.52
N ASN A 123 -5.29 -6.84 -19.12
CA ASN A 123 -4.67 -7.25 -20.37
C ASN A 123 -3.81 -8.50 -20.16
N LYS A 124 -3.78 -9.37 -21.17
CA LYS A 124 -3.03 -10.65 -21.13
C LYS A 124 -1.52 -10.47 -21.25
N TYR A 125 -1.04 -9.25 -21.45
CA TYR A 125 0.38 -8.97 -21.51
C TYR A 125 0.68 -7.54 -21.08
N ILE A 126 1.88 -7.33 -20.54
CA ILE A 126 2.46 -6.02 -20.24
C ILE A 126 3.64 -5.81 -21.20
N MET A 127 3.72 -4.62 -21.80
CA MET A 127 4.79 -4.23 -22.72
C MET A 127 5.59 -3.06 -22.17
N ASN A 128 6.88 -3.03 -22.48
CA ASN A 128 7.68 -1.82 -22.44
C ASN A 128 8.21 -1.60 -23.86
N ASP A 129 7.70 -0.59 -24.53
CA ASP A 129 8.05 -0.34 -25.94
C ASP A 129 9.48 0.20 -26.09
N GLY A 130 10.02 0.85 -25.06
CA GLY A 130 11.41 1.34 -25.04
C GLY A 130 12.46 0.24 -25.14
N ASN A 131 12.24 -0.92 -24.51
CA ASN A 131 13.14 -2.07 -24.56
C ASN A 131 12.55 -3.32 -25.24
N LYS A 132 11.35 -3.18 -25.84
CA LYS A 132 10.60 -4.25 -26.52
C LYS A 132 10.34 -5.49 -25.64
N LYS A 133 10.36 -5.35 -24.32
CA LYS A 133 10.12 -6.47 -23.39
C LYS A 133 8.62 -6.70 -23.22
N LYS A 134 8.23 -7.97 -23.30
CA LYS A 134 6.84 -8.45 -23.13
C LYS A 134 6.76 -9.46 -22.00
N ILE A 135 5.77 -9.31 -21.13
CA ILE A 135 5.42 -10.29 -20.08
C ILE A 135 3.99 -10.74 -20.30
N SER A 136 3.75 -12.05 -20.37
CA SER A 136 2.41 -12.62 -20.41
C SER A 136 1.80 -12.69 -19.02
N LEU A 137 0.55 -12.26 -18.88
CA LEU A 137 -0.22 -12.30 -17.64
C LEU A 137 -1.35 -13.32 -17.75
N LYS A 138 -1.39 -14.22 -16.76
CA LYS A 138 -2.50 -15.16 -16.60
C LYS A 138 -3.59 -14.62 -15.67
N LEU A 139 -3.18 -13.78 -14.72
CA LEU A 139 -4.02 -13.24 -13.65
C LEU A 139 -4.17 -11.73 -13.79
N PRO A 140 -5.25 -11.15 -13.25
CA PRO A 140 -5.34 -9.73 -12.99
C PRO A 140 -4.09 -9.19 -12.29
N ALA A 141 -3.73 -7.95 -12.62
CA ALA A 141 -2.64 -7.21 -12.03
C ALA A 141 -3.15 -5.84 -11.55
N ILE A 142 -2.28 -5.04 -10.96
CA ILE A 142 -2.59 -3.67 -10.53
C ILE A 142 -1.72 -2.72 -11.32
N GLN A 143 -2.33 -1.73 -11.98
CA GLN A 143 -1.60 -0.70 -12.72
C GLN A 143 -1.66 0.62 -11.98
N LEU A 144 -0.49 1.25 -11.80
CA LEU A 144 -0.33 2.58 -11.23
C LEU A 144 0.12 3.55 -12.33
N ILE A 145 -0.66 4.58 -12.59
CA ILE A 145 -0.43 5.55 -13.66
C ILE A 145 0.38 6.74 -13.16
N ARG A 146 1.53 7.01 -13.77
CA ARG A 146 2.31 8.24 -13.57
C ARG A 146 1.94 9.31 -14.59
N SER A 147 1.88 8.91 -15.85
CA SER A 147 1.51 9.72 -17.01
C SER A 147 0.86 8.83 -18.06
N GLU A 148 0.36 9.44 -19.14
CA GLU A 148 -0.27 8.70 -20.25
C GLU A 148 0.66 7.66 -20.90
N THR A 149 1.98 7.84 -20.79
CA THR A 149 2.99 6.97 -21.41
C THR A 149 3.80 6.14 -20.41
N ASN A 150 3.62 6.34 -19.10
CA ASN A 150 4.42 5.66 -18.08
C ASN A 150 3.53 5.16 -16.94
N SER A 151 3.60 3.86 -16.70
CA SER A 151 2.89 3.21 -15.60
C SER A 151 3.71 2.07 -15.00
N LEU A 152 3.42 1.72 -13.75
CA LEU A 152 3.95 0.53 -13.10
C LEU A 152 2.85 -0.52 -13.05
N VAL A 153 3.15 -1.75 -13.46
CA VAL A 153 2.24 -2.88 -13.28
C VAL A 153 2.80 -3.81 -12.20
N ILE A 154 2.01 -4.05 -11.16
CA ILE A 154 2.27 -5.01 -10.09
C ILE A 154 1.54 -6.30 -10.44
N TYR A 155 2.27 -7.41 -10.59
CA TYR A 155 1.71 -8.68 -11.03
C TYR A 155 2.26 -9.86 -10.23
N TRP A 156 1.45 -10.90 -10.11
CA TRP A 156 1.82 -12.15 -9.44
C TRP A 156 2.57 -13.09 -10.37
N THR A 157 3.69 -13.64 -9.91
CA THR A 157 4.47 -14.63 -10.68
C THR A 157 4.10 -16.07 -10.40
N GLY A 158 3.05 -16.34 -9.61
CA GLY A 158 2.78 -17.65 -9.02
C GLY A 158 3.50 -17.91 -7.68
N LYS A 159 4.40 -17.01 -7.26
CA LYS A 159 5.19 -17.16 -6.01
C LYS A 159 5.34 -15.86 -5.22
N LYS A 160 5.52 -14.74 -5.91
CA LYS A 160 5.65 -13.41 -5.32
C LYS A 160 5.14 -12.35 -6.27
N TYR A 161 4.86 -11.16 -5.74
CA TYR A 161 4.62 -9.99 -6.57
C TYR A 161 5.92 -9.48 -7.18
N LYS A 162 5.83 -9.03 -8.42
CA LYS A 162 6.86 -8.29 -9.13
C LYS A 162 6.26 -7.03 -9.73
N THR A 163 7.13 -6.09 -10.03
CA THR A 163 6.79 -4.88 -10.75
C THR A 163 7.32 -4.93 -12.17
N PHE A 164 6.68 -4.14 -13.04
CA PHE A 164 7.12 -3.94 -14.41
C PHE A 164 6.80 -2.52 -14.86
N LEU A 165 7.81 -1.78 -15.29
CA LEU A 165 7.62 -0.48 -15.94
C LEU A 165 7.00 -0.67 -17.33
N GLN A 166 5.73 -0.30 -17.47
CA GLN A 166 5.05 -0.23 -18.77
C GLN A 166 5.24 1.17 -19.36
N GLN A 167 5.77 1.18 -20.59
CA GLN A 167 5.96 2.36 -21.42
C GLN A 167 5.32 2.11 -22.79
N SER A 168 4.54 3.09 -23.23
CA SER A 168 3.82 3.13 -24.51
C SER A 168 4.11 4.45 -25.22
#